data_AF-A0A1M2VLP3-F1
#
_entry.id   AF-A0A1M2VLP3-F1
#
_cell.length_a   1.000
_cell.length_b   1.000
_cell.length_c   1.000
_cell.angle_alpha   90.00
_cell.angle_beta   90.00
_cell.angle_gamma   90.00
#
_symmetry.space_group_name_H-M   'P 1'
#
loop_
_entity.id
_entity.type
_entity.pdbx_description
1 polymer ?
#
loop_
_entity_poly.entity_id
_entity_poly.type
_entity_poly.pdbx_seq_one_letter_code
_entity_poly.pdbx_strand_id
1 'polypeptide(L)'
;MSGERPCKRTRREDIPPNVVAAVDCRAESITATDALAKPGPTRDKDVWLSTGNLIIVASGRVAFRIFRGLLAIKSEVFRGLFELPPPPDHEKMDGCPVVELSDSPDDLKHLFLVMYYRKK
;
A
#
# COMPACT_ATOMS: atom_id res chain seq x y z
N MET A 1 54.88 -26.23 35.03
CA MET A 1 53.44 -25.89 35.12
C MET A 1 52.97 -25.49 33.73
N SER A 2 52.04 -26.27 33.20
CA SER A 2 51.15 -26.03 32.05
C SER A 2 51.76 -25.82 30.66
N GLY A 3 51.62 -26.87 29.83
CA GLY A 3 51.78 -26.82 28.39
C GLY A 3 50.52 -26.33 27.64
N GLU A 4 50.80 -25.91 26.41
CA GLU A 4 50.01 -25.89 25.16
C GLU A 4 48.53 -25.47 25.15
N ARG A 5 48.19 -24.60 24.18
CA ARG A 5 47.04 -24.82 23.27
C ARG A 5 47.14 -23.96 21.99
N PRO A 6 47.44 -24.56 20.84
CA PRO A 6 47.34 -23.94 19.51
C PRO A 6 45.87 -23.74 19.08
N CYS A 7 45.55 -22.60 18.46
CA CYS A 7 44.26 -22.39 17.80
C CYS A 7 44.24 -23.14 16.46
N LYS A 8 43.47 -24.23 16.35
CA LYS A 8 43.16 -24.88 15.06
C LYS A 8 41.69 -25.27 14.96
N ARG A 9 41.15 -24.93 13.78
CA ARG A 9 40.18 -25.64 12.94
C ARG A 9 38.74 -25.12 12.94
N THR A 10 38.44 -24.46 11.82
CA THR A 10 37.16 -24.21 11.15
C THR A 10 36.22 -25.42 11.13
N ARG A 11 34.94 -25.19 11.45
CA ARG A 11 33.84 -26.13 11.21
C ARG A 11 33.13 -25.73 9.92
N ARG A 12 33.33 -26.52 8.86
CA ARG A 12 32.43 -26.60 7.70
C ARG A 12 31.17 -27.34 8.17
N GLU A 13 30.00 -26.78 7.92
CA GLU A 13 28.76 -27.55 7.93
C GLU A 13 28.44 -27.88 6.48
N ASP A 14 28.50 -29.17 6.18
CA ASP A 14 28.14 -29.80 4.92
C ASP A 14 26.63 -29.68 4.67
N ILE A 15 26.25 -29.14 3.51
CA ILE A 15 24.87 -29.16 3.01
C ILE A 15 24.77 -30.32 2.01
N PRO A 16 23.95 -31.36 2.28
CA PRO A 16 23.78 -32.46 1.34
C PRO A 16 22.92 -32.06 0.12
N PRO A 17 23.22 -32.59 -1.08
CA PRO A 17 22.48 -32.34 -2.31
C PRO A 17 21.47 -33.46 -2.60
N ASN A 18 20.30 -33.14 -3.16
CA ASN A 18 19.47 -34.06 -3.94
C ASN A 18 18.41 -33.22 -4.71
N VAL A 19 18.53 -32.90 -6.01
CA VAL A 19 18.52 -33.71 -7.25
C VAL A 19 17.10 -34.09 -7.71
N VAL A 20 16.91 -33.91 -9.03
CA VAL A 20 15.80 -34.18 -9.96
C VAL A 20 14.61 -33.19 -9.93
N ALA A 21 14.03 -32.75 -11.04
CA ALA A 21 14.02 -33.29 -12.40
C ALA A 21 13.83 -32.18 -13.44
N ALA A 22 14.40 -32.42 -14.62
CA ALA A 22 14.13 -31.68 -15.84
C ALA A 22 12.66 -31.81 -16.26
N VAL A 23 12.07 -30.75 -16.83
CA VAL A 23 10.98 -30.86 -17.82
C VAL A 23 10.91 -29.60 -18.68
N ASP A 24 11.46 -29.77 -19.88
CA ASP A 24 11.04 -29.33 -21.22
C ASP A 24 10.56 -27.90 -21.54
N CYS A 25 11.10 -27.41 -22.66
CA CYS A 25 10.70 -26.20 -23.36
C CYS A 25 9.79 -26.57 -24.55
N ARG A 26 8.48 -26.35 -24.46
CA ARG A 26 7.67 -25.98 -25.64
C ARG A 26 6.33 -25.34 -25.28
N ALA A 27 5.92 -24.45 -26.19
CA ALA A 27 5.06 -23.29 -26.03
C ALA A 27 3.54 -23.55 -25.94
N GLU A 28 2.84 -22.42 -25.68
CA GLU A 28 1.42 -22.07 -25.83
C GLU A 28 0.66 -21.99 -24.49
N SER A 29 -0.03 -20.93 -24.09
CA SER A 29 -0.19 -19.52 -24.50
C SER A 29 -1.04 -18.89 -23.36
N ILE A 30 -0.89 -17.59 -23.06
CA ILE A 30 -1.81 -16.68 -22.31
C ILE A 30 -2.34 -17.15 -20.91
N THR A 31 -2.20 -16.47 -19.78
CA THR A 31 -1.78 -15.12 -19.37
C THR A 31 -1.17 -15.25 -17.96
N ALA A 32 0.10 -14.86 -17.81
CA ALA A 32 0.80 -14.78 -16.53
C ALA A 32 0.40 -13.45 -15.83
N THR A 33 0.33 -13.28 -14.50
CA THR A 33 0.78 -14.11 -13.38
C THR A 33 0.06 -13.61 -12.14
N ASP A 34 -0.48 -14.53 -11.35
CA ASP A 34 -0.82 -14.34 -9.95
C ASP A 34 0.44 -13.94 -9.16
N ALA A 35 0.42 -12.74 -8.56
CA ALA A 35 1.48 -12.25 -7.69
C ALA A 35 0.82 -11.67 -6.43
N LEU A 36 0.60 -12.55 -5.43
CA LEU A 36 0.22 -12.26 -4.05
C LEU A 36 -0.94 -11.26 -3.92
N ALA A 37 -2.16 -11.75 -4.18
CA ALA A 37 -3.40 -10.98 -4.15
C ALA A 37 -3.72 -10.40 -2.75
N LYS A 38 -3.08 -9.30 -2.36
CA LYS A 38 -3.70 -8.39 -1.41
C LYS A 38 -4.93 -7.82 -2.11
N PRO A 39 -6.14 -8.00 -1.55
CA PRO A 39 -7.34 -7.43 -2.16
C PRO A 39 -7.13 -5.93 -2.37
N GLY A 40 -7.69 -5.43 -3.47
CA GLY A 40 -7.73 -4.00 -3.73
C GLY A 40 -8.40 -3.25 -2.59
N PRO A 41 -8.20 -1.92 -2.49
CA PRO A 41 -8.77 -1.16 -1.39
C PRO A 41 -10.30 -1.26 -1.36
N THR A 42 -10.84 -1.50 -0.16
CA THR A 42 -12.27 -1.62 0.09
C THR A 42 -12.89 -0.23 0.17
N ARG A 43 -13.89 0.03 -0.65
CA ARG A 43 -14.57 1.33 -0.70
C ARG A 43 -15.52 1.47 0.49
N ASP A 44 -15.36 2.53 1.27
CA ASP A 44 -16.33 2.86 2.32
C ASP A 44 -17.66 3.30 1.69
N LYS A 45 -18.79 2.93 2.32
CA LYS A 45 -20.13 3.22 1.78
C LYS A 45 -20.69 4.57 2.22
N ASP A 46 -20.23 5.09 3.36
CA ASP A 46 -20.77 6.31 3.97
C ASP A 46 -20.06 7.56 3.46
N VAL A 47 -18.77 7.43 3.11
CA VAL A 47 -17.93 8.52 2.59
C VAL A 47 -17.41 8.16 1.19
N TRP A 48 -18.35 8.03 0.25
CA TRP A 48 -18.06 7.83 -1.16
C TRP A 48 -18.84 8.82 -2.04
N LEU A 49 -18.21 9.95 -2.36
CA LEU A 49 -18.79 10.97 -3.21
C LEU A 49 -18.66 10.58 -4.69
N SER A 50 -19.79 10.38 -5.37
CA SER A 50 -19.84 9.99 -6.80
C SER A 50 -19.14 10.99 -7.73
N THR A 51 -19.06 12.25 -7.33
CA THR A 51 -18.39 13.35 -8.03
C THR A 51 -17.03 13.72 -7.42
N GLY A 52 -16.57 12.99 -6.40
CA GLY A 52 -15.30 13.26 -5.73
C GLY A 52 -14.12 13.15 -6.71
N ASN A 53 -13.13 14.01 -6.53
CA ASN A 53 -11.95 14.12 -7.39
C ASN A 53 -10.65 13.69 -6.71
N LEU A 54 -10.75 13.15 -5.50
CA LEU A 54 -9.63 12.63 -4.73
C LEU A 54 -10.05 11.34 -4.04
N ILE A 55 -9.13 10.38 -4.03
CA ILE A 55 -9.29 9.15 -3.29
C ILE A 55 -8.25 9.12 -2.19
N ILE A 56 -8.69 8.87 -0.96
CA ILE A 56 -7.81 8.67 0.19
C ILE A 56 -7.90 7.22 0.62
N VAL A 57 -6.77 6.55 0.73
CA VAL A 57 -6.67 5.18 1.24
C VAL A 57 -6.09 5.23 2.65
N ALA A 58 -6.87 4.79 3.63
CA ALA A 58 -6.45 4.69 5.02
C ALA A 58 -5.65 3.41 5.31
N SER A 59 -5.15 3.30 6.53
CA SER A 59 -4.63 2.04 7.06
C SER A 59 -5.69 0.93 6.92
N GLY A 60 -5.22 -0.30 6.62
CA GLY A 60 -6.14 -1.43 6.37
C GLY A 60 -6.80 -1.42 4.98
N ARG A 61 -6.32 -0.58 4.04
CA ARG A 61 -6.79 -0.53 2.65
C ARG A 61 -8.27 -0.14 2.53
N VAL A 62 -8.74 0.81 3.33
CA VAL A 62 -10.08 1.39 3.18
C VAL A 62 -9.98 2.66 2.35
N ALA A 63 -10.76 2.77 1.29
CA ALA A 63 -10.77 3.91 0.39
C ALA A 63 -11.99 4.81 0.62
N PHE A 64 -11.73 6.11 0.62
CA PHE A 64 -12.71 7.18 0.69
C PHE A 64 -12.63 8.03 -0.56
N ARG A 65 -13.78 8.38 -1.14
CA ARG A 65 -13.84 9.26 -2.31
C ARG A 65 -14.43 10.60 -1.93
N ILE A 66 -13.65 11.66 -2.08
CA ILE A 66 -13.94 12.98 -1.52
C ILE A 66 -13.46 14.12 -2.43
N PHE A 67 -13.69 15.37 -2.02
CA PHE A 67 -13.24 16.55 -2.75
C PHE A 67 -11.92 17.12 -2.19
N ARG A 68 -10.88 17.14 -3.02
CA ARG A 68 -9.57 17.73 -2.69
C ARG A 68 -9.68 19.16 -2.17
N GLY A 69 -10.47 19.99 -2.87
CA GLY A 69 -10.62 21.41 -2.54
C GLY A 69 -11.28 21.62 -1.18
N LEU A 70 -12.28 20.81 -0.82
CA LEU A 70 -12.96 20.97 0.47
C LEU A 70 -12.03 20.61 1.63
N LEU A 71 -11.23 19.55 1.49
CA LEU A 71 -10.22 19.19 2.47
C LEU A 71 -9.20 20.31 2.68
N ALA A 72 -8.70 20.88 1.59
CA ALA A 72 -7.73 21.98 1.63
C ALA A 72 -8.30 23.25 2.30
N ILE A 73 -9.61 23.49 2.19
CA ILE A 73 -10.28 24.62 2.86
C ILE A 73 -10.47 24.36 4.36
N LYS A 74 -10.74 23.11 4.74
CA LYS A 74 -11.09 22.73 6.12
C LYS A 74 -9.89 22.36 6.99
N SER A 75 -8.73 22.11 6.38
CA SER A 75 -7.52 21.69 7.08
C SER A 75 -6.27 22.15 6.35
N GLU A 76 -5.40 22.86 7.06
CA GLU A 76 -4.11 23.30 6.52
C GLU A 76 -3.16 22.13 6.27
N VAL A 77 -3.28 21.05 7.04
CA VAL A 77 -2.46 19.83 6.87
C VAL A 77 -2.76 19.19 5.52
N PHE A 78 -4.05 19.03 5.18
CA PHE A 78 -4.43 18.51 3.88
C PHE A 78 -4.13 19.49 2.76
N ARG A 79 -4.22 20.81 3.00
CA ARG A 79 -3.79 21.81 2.03
C ARG A 79 -2.31 21.62 1.67
N GLY A 80 -1.44 21.56 2.67
CA GLY A 80 0.00 21.35 2.49
C GLY A 80 0.32 20.03 1.77
N LEU A 81 -0.43 18.96 2.06
CA LEU A 81 -0.27 17.67 1.38
C LEU A 81 -0.48 17.77 -0.13
N PHE A 82 -1.35 18.68 -0.57
CA PHE A 82 -1.68 18.82 -1.98
C PHE A 82 -0.96 19.98 -2.69
N GLU A 83 -0.23 20.83 -1.96
CA GLU A 83 0.51 21.95 -2.54
C GLU A 83 1.65 21.48 -3.45
N LEU A 84 2.22 20.32 -3.17
CA LEU A 84 3.22 19.71 -4.01
C LEU A 84 2.56 18.98 -5.19
N PRO A 85 3.08 19.15 -6.42
CA PRO A 85 2.58 18.38 -7.55
C PRO A 85 2.83 16.88 -7.31
N PRO A 86 1.85 16.00 -7.56
CA PRO A 86 2.08 14.57 -7.47
C PRO A 86 3.16 14.15 -8.50
N PRO A 87 4.03 13.19 -8.16
CA PRO A 87 5.00 12.64 -9.11
C PRO A 87 4.32 12.11 -10.38
N PRO A 88 5.05 12.02 -11.51
CA PRO A 88 4.49 11.56 -12.78
C PRO A 88 3.87 10.15 -12.70
N ASP A 89 4.41 9.29 -11.84
CA ASP A 89 3.96 7.90 -11.63
C ASP A 89 2.99 7.76 -10.45
N HIS A 90 2.29 8.84 -10.07
CA HIS A 90 1.38 8.81 -8.94
C HIS A 90 0.23 7.84 -9.19
N GLU A 91 -0.08 7.05 -8.15
CA GLU A 91 -1.16 6.08 -8.19
C GLU A 91 -2.49 6.78 -8.47
N LYS A 92 -3.27 6.17 -9.37
CA LYS A 92 -4.60 6.63 -9.75
C LYS A 92 -5.57 5.47 -9.65
N MET A 93 -6.70 5.71 -8.99
CA MET A 93 -7.84 4.79 -8.95
C MET A 93 -9.02 5.52 -9.59
N ASP A 94 -9.71 4.85 -10.51
CA ASP A 94 -10.83 5.41 -11.28
C ASP A 94 -10.49 6.78 -11.94
N GLY A 95 -9.23 6.96 -12.37
CA GLY A 95 -8.73 8.21 -12.96
C GLY A 95 -8.52 9.37 -11.96
N CYS A 96 -8.79 9.17 -10.68
CA CYS A 96 -8.55 10.15 -9.62
C CYS A 96 -7.21 9.87 -8.91
N PRO A 97 -6.49 10.92 -8.46
CA PRO A 97 -5.28 10.75 -7.65
C PRO A 97 -5.61 10.02 -6.34
N VAL A 98 -4.75 9.07 -5.97
CA VAL A 98 -4.86 8.28 -4.74
C VAL A 98 -3.80 8.71 -3.73
N VAL A 99 -4.23 9.08 -2.53
CA VAL A 99 -3.34 9.45 -1.45
C VAL A 99 -3.48 8.42 -0.33
N GLU A 100 -2.40 7.70 -0.05
CA GLU A 100 -2.36 6.78 1.10
C GLU A 100 -2.03 7.55 2.38
N LEU A 101 -2.80 7.31 3.44
CA LEU A 101 -2.61 7.84 4.78
C LEU A 101 -2.46 6.68 5.77
N SER A 102 -1.58 6.87 6.74
CA SER A 102 -1.36 5.90 7.83
C SER A 102 -2.42 5.95 8.93
N ASP A 103 -3.37 6.88 8.86
CA ASP A 103 -4.41 7.06 9.87
C ASP A 103 -5.43 5.92 9.90
N SER A 104 -6.14 5.79 11.02
CA SER A 104 -7.23 4.83 11.17
C SER A 104 -8.37 5.14 10.20
N PRO A 105 -8.97 4.13 9.54
CA PRO A 105 -10.12 4.34 8.68
C PRO A 105 -11.32 4.93 9.44
N ASP A 106 -11.52 4.53 10.70
CA ASP A 106 -12.61 5.06 11.52
C ASP A 106 -12.41 6.54 11.83
N ASP A 107 -11.20 6.97 12.17
CA ASP A 107 -10.91 8.37 12.49
C ASP A 107 -11.11 9.28 11.26
N LEU A 108 -10.57 8.85 10.11
CA LEU A 108 -10.74 9.56 8.85
C LEU A 108 -12.22 9.64 8.45
N LYS A 109 -12.97 8.55 8.62
CA LYS A 109 -14.40 8.53 8.37
C LYS A 109 -15.14 9.57 9.23
N HIS A 110 -14.93 9.57 10.54
CA HIS A 110 -15.56 10.56 11.43
C HIS A 110 -15.15 11.99 11.06
N LEU A 111 -13.88 12.21 10.76
CA LEU A 111 -13.37 13.51 10.33
C LEU A 111 -14.10 14.01 9.07
N PHE A 112 -14.17 13.16 8.04
CA PHE A 112 -14.87 13.51 6.80
C PHE A 112 -16.36 13.71 7.05
N LEU A 113 -17.01 12.87 7.87
CA LEU A 113 -18.42 13.06 8.20
C LEU A 113 -18.69 14.44 8.82
N VAL A 114 -17.84 14.89 9.76
CA VAL A 114 -17.95 16.22 10.37
C VAL A 114 -17.69 17.34 9.35
N MET A 115 -16.76 17.14 8.41
CA MET A 115 -16.47 18.13 7.36
C MET A 115 -17.59 18.28 6.33
N TYR A 116 -18.24 17.18 5.94
CA TYR A 116 -19.23 17.13 4.85
C TYR A 116 -20.68 17.26 5.33
N TYR A 117 -21.06 16.73 6.48
CA TYR A 117 -22.46 16.64 6.93
C TYR A 117 -22.84 17.66 8.00
N ARG A 118 -22.17 18.82 8.03
CA ARG A 118 -22.62 19.94 8.87
C ARG A 118 -24.02 20.38 8.43
N LYS A 119 -25.05 19.87 9.13
CA LYS A 119 -26.41 20.40 9.04
C LYS A 119 -26.38 21.87 9.46
N LYS A 120 -26.93 22.73 8.61
CA LYS A 120 -27.22 24.12 8.94
C LYS A 120 -28.29 24.20 10.01
#